data_AF-A0A534CE16-F1
#
_entry.id   AF-A0A534CE16-F1
#
_cell.length_a   1.000
_cell.length_b   1.000
_cell.length_c   1.000
_cell.angle_alpha   90.00
_cell.angle_beta   90.00
_cell.angle_gamma   90.00
#
_symmetry.space_group_name_H-M   'P 1'
#
loop_
_entity.id
_entity.type
_entity.pdbx_description
1 polymer ?
#
loop_
_entity_poly.entity_id
_entity_poly.type
_entity_poly.pdbx_seq_one_letter_code
_entity_poly.pdbx_strand_id
1 'polypeptide(L)' 'MKTVFAKPGSIRGDWFVVDASDKTLGRLASQIAHRLKGKHKADYSPHVDMGDHIVVVNADKIRVTGRKLTDKIYYHHTGH' A
#
# COMPACT_ATOMS: atom_id res chain seq x y z
N MET A 1 -32.54 -3.31 9.81
CA MET A 1 -31.21 -2.82 10.23
C MET A 1 -30.54 -2.19 9.01
N LYS A 2 -29.96 -0.99 9.12
CA LYS A 2 -29.24 -0.34 8.01
C LYS A 2 -27.73 -0.48 8.24
N THR A 3 -26.99 -0.77 7.17
CA THR A 3 -25.53 -0.78 7.20
C THR A 3 -25.02 0.63 7.46
N VAL A 4 -24.12 0.77 8.43
CA VAL A 4 -23.49 2.06 8.74
C VAL A 4 -22.31 2.23 7.79
N PHE A 5 -22.27 3.36 7.08
CA PHE A 5 -21.14 3.76 6.26
C PHE A 5 -20.40 4.90 6.94
N ALA A 6 -19.08 4.93 6.75
CA ALA A 6 -18.26 6.01 7.26
C ALA A 6 -18.56 7.33 6.54
N LYS A 7 -18.50 8.44 7.27
CA LYS A 7 -18.68 9.78 6.71
C LYS A 7 -17.29 10.35 6.32
N PRO A 8 -17.12 10.93 5.12
CA PRO A 8 -15.84 11.49 4.67
C PRO A 8 -15.15 12.42 5.69
N GLY A 9 -15.91 13.28 6.38
CA GLY A 9 -15.37 14.26 7.33
C GLY A 9 -14.96 13.71 8.69
N SER A 10 -15.31 12.47 9.04
CA SER A 10 -14.92 11.86 10.32
C SER A 10 -13.67 10.98 10.23
N ILE A 11 -13.16 10.78 9.02
CA ILE A 11 -12.07 9.86 8.76
C ILE A 11 -10.74 10.57 9.00
N ARG A 12 -9.91 9.99 9.86
CA ARG A 12 -8.52 10.42 10.07
C ARG A 12 -7.61 9.29 9.64
N GLY A 13 -6.76 9.60 8.67
CA GLY A 13 -5.64 8.75 8.28
C GLY A 13 -4.51 8.96 9.27
N ASP A 14 -4.03 7.87 9.89
CA ASP A 14 -2.84 7.93 10.72
C ASP A 14 -1.58 7.90 9.85
N TRP A 15 -0.46 8.37 10.39
CA TRP A 15 0.83 8.34 9.69
C TRP A 15 1.70 7.19 10.17
N PHE A 16 2.23 6.42 9.23
CA PHE A 16 3.15 5.31 9.49
C PHE A 16 4.43 5.47 8.69
N VAL A 17 5.55 5.12 9.31
CA VAL A 17 6.85 5.00 8.64
C VAL A 17 7.23 3.53 8.58
N VAL A 18 7.59 3.06 7.39
CA VAL A 18 7.90 1.64 7.12
C VAL A 18 9.30 1.52 6.53
N ASP A 19 10.17 0.78 7.21
CA ASP A 19 11.50 0.44 6.71
C ASP A 19 11.43 -0.77 5.77
N ALA A 20 11.86 -0.57 4.52
CA ALA A 20 11.85 -1.58 3.48
C ALA A 20 13.09 -2.50 3.47
N SER A 21 14.10 -2.23 4.31
CA SER A 21 15.35 -2.99 4.36
C SER A 21 15.10 -4.49 4.59
N ASP A 22 15.70 -5.33 3.75
CA ASP A 22 15.58 -6.80 3.77
C ASP A 22 14.15 -7.37 3.62
N LYS A 23 13.14 -6.53 3.40
CA LYS A 23 11.77 -6.98 3.16
C LYS A 23 11.61 -7.50 1.74
N THR A 24 10.75 -8.49 1.56
CA THR A 24 10.40 -8.97 0.22
C THR A 24 9.40 -8.00 -0.43
N LEU A 25 9.77 -7.42 -1.59
CA LEU A 25 8.98 -6.42 -2.32
C LEU A 25 7.48 -6.73 -2.39
N GLY A 26 7.11 -7.91 -2.90
CA GLY A 26 5.70 -8.26 -3.10
C GLY A 26 4.90 -8.36 -1.80
N ARG A 27 5.50 -8.89 -0.73
CA ARG A 27 4.83 -9.01 0.58
C ARG A 27 4.63 -7.63 1.21
N LEU A 28 5.66 -6.79 1.18
CA LEU A 28 5.61 -5.44 1.72
C LEU A 28 4.56 -4.60 0.99
N ALA A 29 4.60 -4.59 -0.34
CA ALA A 29 3.67 -3.82 -1.17
C ALA A 29 2.20 -4.24 -0.94
N SER A 30 1.94 -5.54 -0.77
CA SER A 30 0.58 -6.05 -0.51
C SER A 30 0.03 -5.55 0.84
N GLN A 31 0.87 -5.53 1.88
CA GLN A 31 0.48 -5.03 3.21
C GLN A 31 0.25 -3.51 3.19
N ILE A 32 1.13 -2.76 2.51
CA ILE A 32 0.98 -1.31 2.33
C ILE A 32 -0.31 -1.00 1.59
N ALA A 33 -0.59 -1.68 0.48
CA ALA A 33 -1.83 -1.49 -0.28
C ALA A 33 -3.10 -1.79 0.56
N HIS A 34 -3.04 -2.78 1.45
CA HIS A 34 -4.15 -3.09 2.37
C HIS A 34 -4.43 -1.94 3.35
N ARG A 35 -3.37 -1.30 3.86
CA ARG A 35 -3.44 -0.15 4.77
C ARG A 35 -3.85 1.14 4.06
N LEU A 36 -3.28 1.41 2.88
CA LEU A 36 -3.65 2.55 2.03
C LEU A 36 -5.13 2.53 1.64
N LYS A 37 -5.72 1.34 1.50
CA LYS A 37 -7.16 1.22 1.24
C LYS A 37 -8.03 1.34 2.50
N GLY A 38 -7.45 1.37 3.70
CA GLY A 38 -8.21 1.34 4.95
C GLY A 38 -8.87 -0.01 5.27
N LYS A 39 -8.58 -1.07 4.50
CA LYS A 39 -9.23 -2.40 4.65
C LYS A 39 -8.96 -3.11 5.99
N HIS A 40 -8.00 -2.60 6.74
CA HIS A 40 -7.68 -3.08 8.09
C HIS A 40 -8.59 -2.46 9.16
N LYS A 41 -9.29 -1.35 8.85
CA LYS A 41 -10.22 -0.70 9.79
C LYS A 41 -11.58 -1.40 9.71
N ALA A 42 -12.23 -1.55 10.86
CA ALA A 42 -13.51 -2.27 10.96
C ALA A 42 -14.68 -1.53 10.29
N ASP A 43 -14.55 -0.22 10.09
CA ASP A 43 -15.52 0.69 9.48
C ASP A 43 -15.28 0.90 7.97
N TYR A 44 -14.45 0.05 7.34
CA TYR A 44 -14.09 0.14 5.94
C TYR A 44 -15.33 0.28 5.03
N SER A 45 -15.36 1.40 4.31
CA SER A 45 -16.39 1.74 3.34
C SER A 45 -15.75 1.89 1.95
N PRO A 46 -16.04 1.01 0.98
CA PRO A 46 -15.29 0.94 -0.28
C PRO A 46 -15.30 2.22 -1.14
N HIS A 47 -16.30 3.07 -0.96
CA HIS A 47 -16.51 4.30 -1.73
C HIS A 47 -15.92 5.55 -1.06
N VAL A 48 -15.34 5.39 0.14
CA VAL A 48 -14.72 6.47 0.89
C VAL A 48 -13.24 6.16 1.07
N ASP A 49 -12.38 7.16 0.88
CA ASP A 49 -10.96 7.02 1.20
C ASP A 49 -10.80 6.99 2.72
N MET A 50 -10.36 5.84 3.23
CA MET A 50 -10.13 5.56 4.65
C MET A 50 -8.69 5.09 4.91
N GLY A 51 -7.81 5.37 3.95
CA GLY A 51 -6.41 4.99 4.00
C GLY A 51 -5.64 5.66 5.12
N ASP A 52 -4.60 4.98 5.57
CA ASP A 52 -3.53 5.60 6.35
C ASP A 52 -2.45 6.16 5.43
N HIS A 53 -1.71 7.16 5.90
CA HIS A 53 -0.56 7.70 5.19
C HIS A 53 0.68 6.87 5.52
N ILE A 54 1.40 6.41 4.48
CA ILE A 54 2.55 5.53 4.65
C ILE A 54 3.78 6.15 3.97
N VAL A 55 4.83 6.36 4.74
CA VAL A 55 6.15 6.76 4.26
C VAL A 55 7.07 5.55 4.28
N VAL A 56 7.58 5.15 3.11
CA VAL A 56 8.52 4.03 3.00
C VAL A 56 9.95 4.57 2.95
N VAL A 57 10.81 4.09 3.84
CA VAL A 57 12.23 4.45 3.92
C VAL A 57 13.12 3.26 3.52
N ASN A 58 14.35 3.54 3.07
CA ASN A 58 15.31 2.54 2.57
C ASN A 58 14.75 1.63 1.45
N ALA A 59 13.94 2.20 0.55
CA ALA A 59 13.30 1.44 -0.54
C ALA A 59 14.31 0.82 -1.53
N ASP A 60 15.53 1.35 -1.58
CA ASP A 60 16.67 0.82 -2.34
C ASP A 60 17.18 -0.53 -1.81
N LYS A 61 17.03 -0.79 -0.51
CA LYS A 61 17.50 -2.02 0.17
C LYS A 61 16.47 -3.15 0.17
N ILE A 62 15.42 -3.04 -0.64
CA ILE A 62 14.35 -4.03 -0.69
C ILE A 62 14.80 -5.29 -1.45
N ARG A 63 14.39 -6.47 -0.96
CA ARG A 63 14.75 -7.75 -1.56
C ARG A 63 13.70 -8.25 -2.55
N VAL A 64 14.19 -8.83 -3.64
CA VAL A 64 13.43 -9.67 -4.57
C VAL A 64 13.98 -11.10 -4.54
N THR A 65 13.15 -12.09 -4.86
CA THR A 65 13.55 -13.51 -4.81
C THR A 65 13.94 -14.04 -6.19
N GLY A 66 14.90 -14.99 -6.23
CA GLY A 66 15.37 -15.61 -7.46
C GLY A 66 16.10 -14.62 -8.38
N ARG A 67 16.04 -14.87 -9.70
CA ARG A 67 16.68 -14.02 -10.73
C ARG A 67 15.88 -12.77 -11.10
N LYS A 68 14.87 -12.40 -10.30
CA LYS A 68 14.00 -11.25 -10.60
C LYS A 68 14.75 -9.91 -10.64
N LEU A 69 15.91 -9.81 -9.99
CA LEU A 69 16.71 -8.59 -10.04
C LEU A 69 17.29 -8.34 -11.44
N THR A 70 17.64 -9.41 -12.16
CA THR A 70 18.25 -9.35 -13.51
C THR A 70 17.23 -9.54 -14.62
N ASP A 71 16.30 -10.48 -14.43
CA ASP A 71 15.45 -10.98 -15.51
C ASP A 71 14.14 -10.20 -15.64
N LYS A 72 13.79 -9.37 -14.65
CA LYS A 72 12.51 -8.65 -14.66
C LYS A 72 12.61 -7.38 -15.52
N ILE A 73 11.93 -7.41 -16.66
CA ILE A 73 11.81 -6.26 -17.55
C ILE A 73 10.54 -5.46 -17.20
N TYR A 74 10.69 -4.14 -17.08
CA TYR A 74 9.58 -3.21 -16.90
C TYR A 74 9.31 -2.50 -18.21
N TYR A 75 8.28 -2.93 -18.93
CA TYR A 75 7.88 -2.33 -20.19
C TYR A 75 7.05 -1.06 -19.93
N HIS A 76 7.33 0.00 -20.67
CA HIS A 76 6.55 1.23 -20.70
C HIS A 76 6.47 1.71 -22.15
N HIS A 77 5.26 1.92 -22.67
CA HIS A 77 5.03 2.42 -24.01
C HIS A 77 4.56 3.87 -23.92
N THR A 78 5.32 4.79 -24.52
CA THR A 78 5.01 6.23 -24.52
C THR A 78 3.90 6.60 -25.49
N GLY A 79 3.61 5.76 -26.48
CA GLY A 79 2.50 5.95 -27.42
C GLY A 79 2.68 7.07 -28.44
N HIS A 80 3.91 7.55 -28.65
CA HIS A 80 4.29 8.40 -29.78
C HIS A 80 4.84 7.58 -30.94
#